data_AF-A0A7S3J3K9-F1
#
_entry.id   AF-A0A7S3J3K9-F1
#
_cell.length_a   1.000
_cell.length_b   1.000
_cell.length_c   1.000
_cell.angle_alpha   90.00
_cell.angle_beta   90.00
_cell.angle_gamma   90.00
#
_symmetry.space_group_name_H-M   'P 1'
#
loop_
_entity.id
_entity.type
_entity.pdbx_description
1 polymer ?
#
loop_
_entity_poly.entity_id
_entity_poly.type
_entity_poly.pdbx_seq_one_letter_code
_entity_poly.pdbx_strand_id
1 'polypeptide(L)'
;LANLLKTFNAVSCLQILGSEAFKSGILKKGITAKHMAITMQNLEFIAAETPRLKAQVRCRAPADAHAEIDKAFEALAADIDNHKGQILGKLTNMLVDVIKKALSGGLPELYSGGARLADPSKHSPPAFITQITKSMKNLNKVILGFMSDDSRNIILKGVFPQFIEEIERFVETHFIEDNNDEGFKIFKQDLKFLDNEIFDLTKGISSGAMFINKIREIQQSDLTDFELEEEEDEDDNE
;
A
#
# COMPACT_ATOMS: atom_id res chain seq x y z
N LEU A 1 26.44 -15.75 -19.71
CA LEU A 1 25.58 -14.59 -19.46
C LEU A 1 24.12 -14.99 -19.18
N ALA A 2 23.43 -15.68 -20.10
CA ALA A 2 22.06 -16.17 -19.85
C ALA A 2 21.94 -17.02 -18.57
N ASN A 3 22.88 -17.95 -18.34
CA ASN A 3 22.91 -18.72 -17.09
C ASN A 3 23.20 -17.85 -15.84
N LEU A 4 24.03 -16.81 -15.97
CA LEU A 4 24.30 -15.89 -14.86
C LEU A 4 23.06 -15.07 -14.51
N LEU A 5 22.32 -14.61 -15.53
CA LEU A 5 21.05 -13.90 -15.36
C LEU A 5 19.97 -14.83 -14.80
N LYS A 6 19.90 -16.08 -15.24
CA LYS A 6 19.03 -17.10 -14.64
C LYS A 6 19.40 -17.41 -13.19
N THR A 7 20.68 -17.51 -12.85
CA THR A 7 21.13 -17.72 -11.47
C THR A 7 20.85 -16.51 -10.60
N PHE A 8 21.08 -15.30 -11.10
CA PHE A 8 20.70 -14.07 -10.41
C PHE A 8 19.19 -14.01 -10.18
N ASN A 9 18.40 -14.39 -11.20
CA ASN A 9 16.95 -14.46 -11.12
C ASN A 9 16.51 -15.50 -10.08
N ALA A 10 17.11 -16.69 -10.07
CA ALA A 10 16.83 -17.75 -9.10
C ALA A 10 17.22 -17.38 -7.66
N VAL A 11 18.34 -16.68 -7.47
CA VAL A 11 18.76 -16.17 -6.15
C VAL A 11 17.86 -15.04 -5.67
N SER A 12 17.44 -14.15 -6.57
CA SER A 12 16.44 -13.11 -6.29
C SER A 12 15.09 -13.74 -5.94
N CYS A 13 14.69 -14.81 -6.65
CA CYS A 13 13.54 -15.64 -6.32
C CYS A 13 13.66 -16.26 -4.93
N LEU A 14 14.80 -16.82 -4.55
CA LEU A 14 14.97 -17.38 -3.20
C LEU A 14 14.92 -16.30 -2.11
N GLN A 15 15.43 -15.10 -2.41
CA GLN A 15 15.34 -13.96 -1.50
C GLN A 15 13.93 -13.36 -1.39
N ILE A 16 13.11 -13.45 -2.44
CA ILE A 16 11.74 -12.92 -2.48
C ILE A 16 10.72 -13.98 -2.05
N LEU A 17 10.85 -15.22 -2.51
CA LEU A 17 9.99 -16.40 -2.32
C LEU A 17 10.40 -17.27 -1.13
N GLY A 18 11.37 -16.85 -0.31
CA GLY A 18 11.75 -17.47 0.97
C GLY A 18 10.65 -17.48 2.05
N SER A 19 9.39 -17.58 1.63
CA SER A 19 8.15 -17.67 2.39
C SER A 19 8.01 -18.98 3.18
N GLU A 20 8.91 -19.96 3.01
CA GLU A 20 8.98 -21.16 3.87
C GLU A 20 10.13 -21.16 4.88
N ALA A 21 11.22 -20.41 4.64
CA ALA A 21 12.27 -20.22 5.66
C ALA A 21 11.79 -19.37 6.85
N PHE A 22 10.66 -18.67 6.67
CA PHE A 22 9.92 -17.98 7.72
C PHE A 22 9.23 -18.96 8.68
N LYS A 23 8.73 -20.09 8.18
CA LYS A 23 8.09 -21.13 9.00
C LYS A 23 9.10 -21.97 9.79
N SER A 24 10.35 -22.05 9.32
CA SER A 24 11.40 -22.87 9.93
C SER A 24 12.28 -22.14 10.95
N GLY A 25 12.09 -20.84 11.18
CA GLY A 25 12.81 -20.10 12.23
C GLY A 25 14.33 -19.93 12.01
N ILE A 26 14.84 -20.27 10.82
CA ILE A 26 16.28 -20.26 10.50
C ILE A 26 16.82 -18.83 10.29
N LEU A 27 15.97 -17.88 9.85
CA LEU A 27 16.33 -16.47 9.69
C LEU A 27 15.76 -15.63 10.85
N LYS A 28 16.57 -15.38 11.89
CA LYS A 28 16.19 -14.61 13.10
C LYS A 28 15.79 -13.14 12.85
N LYS A 29 16.08 -12.59 11.66
CA LYS A 29 15.67 -11.23 11.24
C LYS A 29 14.99 -11.35 9.87
N GLY A 30 13.71 -10.99 9.79
CA GLY A 30 12.91 -11.15 8.57
C GLY A 30 13.43 -10.34 7.37
N ILE A 31 12.93 -10.66 6.17
CA ILE A 31 13.14 -9.84 4.97
C ILE A 31 12.52 -8.47 5.22
N THR A 32 13.35 -7.42 5.10
CA THR A 32 12.93 -6.05 5.39
C THR A 32 12.53 -5.34 4.09
N ALA A 33 11.76 -4.26 4.20
CA ALA A 33 11.52 -3.36 3.09
C ALA A 33 12.80 -2.89 2.38
N LYS A 34 13.91 -2.74 3.12
CA LYS A 34 15.21 -2.37 2.56
C LYS A 34 15.75 -3.46 1.64
N HIS A 35 15.64 -4.74 2.02
CA HIS A 35 16.07 -5.84 1.16
C HIS A 35 15.25 -5.86 -0.14
N MET A 36 13.93 -5.73 -0.04
CA MET A 36 13.04 -5.66 -1.19
C MET A 36 13.35 -4.48 -2.12
N ALA A 37 13.63 -3.30 -1.55
CA ALA A 37 13.95 -2.11 -2.32
C ALA A 37 15.30 -2.22 -3.04
N ILE A 38 16.32 -2.82 -2.42
CA ILE A 38 17.62 -3.11 -3.06
C ILE A 38 17.44 -4.13 -4.20
N THR A 39 16.64 -5.17 -3.97
CA THR A 39 16.36 -6.15 -5.03
C THR A 39 15.63 -5.51 -6.20
N MET A 40 14.65 -4.64 -5.95
CA MET A 40 13.99 -3.85 -7.00
C MET A 40 15.00 -3.03 -7.80
N GLN A 41 15.89 -2.29 -7.13
CA GLN A 41 16.93 -1.50 -7.78
C GLN A 41 17.80 -2.35 -8.71
N ASN A 42 18.20 -3.54 -8.27
CA ASN A 42 19.00 -4.46 -9.08
C ASN A 42 18.21 -4.98 -10.29
N LEU A 43 16.92 -5.28 -10.12
CA LEU A 43 16.05 -5.70 -11.23
C LEU A 43 15.86 -4.57 -12.25
N GLU A 44 15.67 -3.33 -11.80
CA GLU A 44 15.61 -2.14 -12.66
C GLU A 44 16.91 -1.94 -13.45
N PHE A 45 18.06 -2.11 -12.79
CA PHE A 45 19.36 -2.06 -13.46
C PHE A 45 19.51 -3.14 -14.54
N ILE A 46 19.15 -4.38 -14.22
CA ILE A 46 19.23 -5.49 -15.19
C ILE A 46 18.26 -5.25 -16.34
N ALA A 47 17.04 -4.78 -16.07
CA ALA A 47 16.06 -4.43 -17.10
C ALA A 47 16.64 -3.39 -18.07
N ALA A 48 17.29 -2.34 -17.54
CA ALA A 48 17.90 -1.28 -18.34
C ALA A 48 19.08 -1.79 -19.21
N GLU A 49 19.90 -2.71 -18.70
CA GLU A 49 21.03 -3.27 -19.47
C GLU A 49 20.62 -4.39 -20.44
N THR A 50 19.45 -5.01 -20.25
CA THR A 50 18.98 -6.16 -21.03
C THR A 50 19.01 -5.92 -22.56
N PRO A 51 18.53 -4.79 -23.10
CA PRO A 51 18.60 -4.51 -24.54
C PRO A 51 20.03 -4.45 -25.08
N ARG A 52 20.95 -3.86 -24.30
CA ARG A 52 22.37 -3.75 -24.68
C ARG A 52 23.06 -5.11 -24.66
N LEU A 53 22.78 -5.93 -23.65
CA LEU A 53 23.26 -7.30 -23.57
C LEU A 53 22.74 -8.14 -24.74
N LYS A 54 21.46 -8.01 -25.10
CA LYS A 54 20.85 -8.67 -26.26
C LYS A 54 21.60 -8.32 -27.55
N ALA A 55 21.82 -7.03 -27.82
CA ALA A 55 22.53 -6.56 -29.00
C ALA A 55 23.96 -7.12 -29.09
N GLN A 56 24.68 -7.13 -27.96
CA GLN A 56 26.04 -7.65 -27.90
C GLN A 56 26.14 -9.16 -28.14
N VAL A 57 25.18 -9.93 -27.61
CA VAL A 57 25.11 -11.38 -27.85
C VAL A 57 24.75 -11.65 -29.30
N ARG A 58 23.73 -10.96 -29.84
CA ARG A 58 23.27 -11.14 -31.21
C ARG A 58 24.35 -10.81 -32.25
N CYS A 59 25.13 -9.76 -32.04
CA CYS A 59 26.23 -9.36 -32.93
C CYS A 59 27.35 -10.42 -33.03
N ARG A 60 27.50 -11.29 -32.03
CA ARG A 60 28.54 -12.32 -31.97
C ARG A 60 28.01 -13.72 -32.27
N ALA A 61 26.70 -13.85 -32.45
CA ALA A 61 26.05 -15.12 -32.67
C ALA A 61 25.80 -15.36 -34.18
N PRO A 62 25.88 -16.63 -34.62
CA PRO A 62 25.39 -17.06 -35.93
C PRO A 62 23.95 -16.62 -36.20
N ALA A 63 23.62 -16.32 -37.46
CA ALA A 63 22.31 -15.75 -37.83
C ALA A 63 21.13 -16.68 -37.55
N ASP A 64 21.33 -17.99 -37.66
CA ASP A 64 20.36 -19.04 -37.33
C ASP A 64 20.01 -19.07 -35.83
N ALA A 65 20.93 -18.64 -34.95
CA ALA A 65 20.68 -18.55 -33.50
C ALA A 65 19.93 -17.28 -33.07
N HIS A 66 19.70 -16.30 -33.96
CA HIS A 66 19.13 -15.00 -33.57
C HIS A 66 17.72 -15.12 -33.01
N ALA A 67 16.88 -15.99 -33.57
CA ALA A 67 15.52 -16.20 -33.10
C ALA A 67 15.47 -16.77 -31.67
N GLU A 68 16.35 -17.71 -31.35
CA GLU A 68 16.44 -18.28 -30.00
C GLU A 68 16.96 -17.27 -28.98
N ILE A 69 17.93 -16.44 -29.38
CA ILE A 69 18.45 -15.35 -28.56
C ILE A 69 17.33 -14.34 -28.26
N ASP A 70 16.58 -13.92 -29.28
CA ASP A 70 15.47 -12.98 -29.12
C ASP A 70 14.45 -13.52 -28.12
N LYS A 71 14.03 -14.78 -28.29
CA LYS A 71 13.10 -15.46 -27.38
C LYS A 71 13.63 -15.56 -25.96
N ALA A 72 14.90 -15.86 -25.77
CA ALA A 72 15.51 -15.97 -24.44
C ALA A 72 15.55 -14.61 -23.71
N PHE A 73 15.81 -13.52 -24.42
CA PHE A 73 15.83 -12.18 -23.85
C PHE A 73 14.42 -11.63 -23.60
N GLU A 74 13.43 -11.99 -24.42
CA GLU A 74 12.01 -11.69 -24.16
C GLU A 74 11.51 -12.41 -22.90
N ALA A 75 11.84 -13.70 -22.75
CA ALA A 75 11.49 -14.46 -21.55
C ALA A 75 12.14 -13.85 -20.29
N LEU A 76 13.41 -13.43 -20.39
CA LEU A 76 14.09 -12.74 -19.29
C LEU A 76 13.41 -11.41 -18.93
N ALA A 77 13.02 -10.60 -19.92
CA ALA A 77 12.33 -9.34 -19.67
C ALA A 77 10.98 -9.59 -18.95
N ALA A 78 10.20 -10.57 -19.41
CA ALA A 78 8.95 -10.95 -18.76
C ALA A 78 9.16 -11.43 -17.32
N ASP A 79 10.19 -12.24 -17.06
CA ASP A 79 10.54 -12.70 -15.71
C ASP A 79 10.89 -11.52 -14.79
N ILE A 80 11.69 -10.56 -15.29
CA ILE A 80 12.07 -9.36 -14.53
C ILE A 80 10.83 -8.54 -14.17
N ASP A 81 9.94 -8.29 -15.12
CA ASP A 81 8.72 -7.51 -14.87
C ASP A 81 7.78 -8.21 -13.89
N ASN A 82 7.62 -9.53 -13.99
CA ASN A 82 6.87 -10.31 -13.01
C ASN A 82 7.46 -10.17 -11.60
N HIS A 83 8.78 -10.24 -11.46
CA HIS A 83 9.44 -10.07 -10.16
C HIS A 83 9.30 -8.66 -9.59
N LYS A 84 9.42 -7.64 -10.43
CA LYS A 84 9.13 -6.26 -10.03
C LYS A 84 7.69 -6.16 -9.49
N GLY A 85 6.71 -6.72 -10.20
CA GLY A 85 5.31 -6.77 -9.76
C GLY A 85 5.13 -7.43 -8.39
N GLN A 86 5.77 -8.59 -8.16
CA GLN A 86 5.69 -9.28 -6.87
C GLN A 86 6.32 -8.48 -5.71
N ILE A 87 7.44 -7.79 -5.95
CA ILE A 87 8.08 -6.95 -4.94
C ILE A 87 7.18 -5.75 -4.61
N LEU A 88 6.63 -5.08 -5.63
CA LEU A 88 5.72 -3.95 -5.45
C LEU A 88 4.50 -4.38 -4.63
N GLY A 89 3.86 -5.50 -4.99
CA GLY A 89 2.72 -6.05 -4.24
C GLY A 89 3.05 -6.36 -2.78
N LYS A 90 4.22 -6.94 -2.50
CA LYS A 90 4.65 -7.22 -1.11
C LYS A 90 4.90 -5.95 -0.30
N LEU A 91 5.49 -4.93 -0.91
CA LEU A 91 5.70 -3.63 -0.26
C LEU A 91 4.38 -2.92 0.02
N THR A 92 3.43 -2.97 -0.91
CA THR A 92 2.06 -2.48 -0.73
C THR A 92 1.37 -3.20 0.42
N ASN A 93 1.38 -4.53 0.44
CA ASN A 93 0.72 -5.32 1.50
C ASN A 93 1.33 -5.04 2.88
N MET A 94 2.65 -4.89 2.98
CA MET A 94 3.30 -4.54 4.24
C MET A 94 2.82 -3.19 4.81
N LEU A 95 2.52 -2.22 3.94
CA LEU A 95 1.93 -0.94 4.38
C LEU A 95 0.49 -1.11 4.84
N VAL A 96 -0.29 -1.88 4.10
CA VAL A 96 -1.69 -2.17 4.45
C VAL A 96 -1.78 -2.91 5.78
N ASP A 97 -0.89 -3.86 6.05
CA ASP A 97 -0.84 -4.58 7.33
C ASP A 97 -0.52 -3.65 8.52
N VAL A 98 0.35 -2.65 8.31
CA VAL A 98 0.63 -1.63 9.33
C VAL A 98 -0.61 -0.81 9.65
N ILE A 99 -1.36 -0.41 8.62
CA ILE A 99 -2.61 0.32 8.74
C ILE A 99 -3.63 -0.53 9.49
N LYS A 100 -3.88 -1.75 9.05
CA LYS A 100 -4.82 -2.69 9.69
C LYS A 100 -4.53 -2.86 11.17
N LYS A 101 -3.24 -3.09 11.50
CA LYS A 101 -2.81 -3.25 12.89
C LYS A 101 -2.95 -1.96 13.71
N ALA A 102 -2.76 -0.80 13.09
CA ALA A 102 -2.97 0.47 13.76
C ALA A 102 -4.47 0.71 14.02
N LEU A 103 -5.33 0.35 13.06
CA LEU A 103 -6.78 0.50 13.14
C LEU A 103 -7.45 -0.51 14.10
N SER A 104 -6.89 -1.71 14.25
CA SER A 104 -7.42 -2.73 15.16
C SER A 104 -7.06 -2.51 16.65
N GLY A 105 -6.26 -1.50 16.98
CA GLY A 105 -5.60 -1.35 18.27
C GLY A 105 -6.35 -0.48 19.29
N GLY A 106 -7.53 -0.90 19.76
CA GLY A 106 -8.26 -0.22 20.85
C GLY A 106 -8.76 1.19 20.49
N LEU A 107 -8.89 1.50 19.20
CA LEU A 107 -9.42 2.76 18.72
C LEU A 107 -10.89 3.03 19.11
N PRO A 108 -11.81 2.05 19.14
CA PRO A 108 -13.20 2.32 19.51
C PRO A 108 -13.29 2.95 20.90
N GLU A 109 -12.52 2.43 21.87
CA GLU A 109 -12.43 2.95 23.24
C GLU A 109 -11.92 4.40 23.31
N LEU A 110 -11.11 4.84 22.34
CA LEU A 110 -10.58 6.21 22.26
C LEU A 110 -11.67 7.23 21.89
N TYR A 111 -12.71 6.79 21.17
CA TYR A 111 -13.80 7.64 20.70
C TYR A 111 -15.13 7.39 21.42
N SER A 112 -15.19 6.44 22.34
CA SER A 112 -16.34 6.22 23.21
C SER A 112 -16.41 7.25 24.33
N GLY A 113 -17.61 7.79 24.58
CA GLY A 113 -17.91 8.58 25.79
C GLY A 113 -17.31 9.99 25.86
N GLY A 114 -16.87 10.57 24.74
CA GLY A 114 -16.39 11.96 24.70
C GLY A 114 -15.08 12.22 25.46
N ALA A 115 -14.35 11.18 25.86
CA ALA A 115 -13.12 11.28 26.66
C ALA A 115 -12.03 12.16 26.02
N ARG A 116 -12.07 12.31 24.68
CA ARG A 116 -11.13 13.13 23.91
C ARG A 116 -11.57 14.59 23.69
N LEU A 117 -12.75 15.00 24.21
CA LEU A 117 -13.26 16.38 24.16
C LEU A 117 -12.49 17.35 25.08
N ALA A 118 -11.56 16.86 25.90
CA ALA A 118 -10.79 17.70 26.81
C ALA A 118 -9.52 18.26 26.14
N ASP A 119 -9.66 19.48 25.59
CA ASP A 119 -8.59 20.46 25.26
C ASP A 119 -8.17 20.61 23.78
N PRO A 120 -8.79 21.55 23.04
CA PRO A 120 -8.43 21.96 21.68
C PRO A 120 -7.00 22.48 21.51
N SER A 121 -6.35 22.90 22.61
CA SER A 121 -4.99 23.43 22.60
C SER A 121 -3.90 22.36 22.82
N LYS A 122 -4.31 21.10 23.06
CA LYS A 122 -3.43 19.94 23.31
C LYS A 122 -3.65 18.79 22.34
N HIS A 123 -4.15 19.05 21.12
CA HIS A 123 -4.35 18.02 20.10
C HIS A 123 -3.02 17.46 19.58
N SER A 124 -2.36 16.63 20.39
CA SER A 124 -1.37 15.68 19.92
C SER A 124 -2.11 14.63 19.09
N PRO A 125 -1.55 14.22 17.93
CA PRO A 125 -2.14 13.15 17.16
C PRO A 125 -2.28 11.88 18.02
N PRO A 126 -3.37 11.13 17.85
CA PRO A 126 -3.54 9.81 18.46
C PRO A 126 -2.34 8.90 18.21
N ALA A 127 -2.18 7.90 19.07
CA ALA A 127 -1.11 6.92 18.94
C ALA A 127 -1.15 6.20 17.58
N PHE A 128 -2.34 5.85 17.07
CA PHE A 128 -2.47 5.19 15.77
C PHE A 128 -2.05 6.10 14.61
N ILE A 129 -2.41 7.38 14.61
CA ILE A 129 -1.98 8.36 13.60
C ILE A 129 -0.46 8.50 13.61
N THR A 130 0.13 8.61 14.81
CA THR A 130 1.58 8.70 14.97
C THR A 130 2.27 7.43 14.46
N GLN A 131 1.68 6.26 14.73
CA GLN A 131 2.20 4.97 14.28
C GLN A 131 2.13 4.83 12.75
N ILE A 132 0.98 5.14 12.13
CA ILE A 132 0.80 5.11 10.67
C ILE A 132 1.79 6.09 10.03
N THR A 133 1.79 7.34 10.47
CA THR A 133 2.67 8.40 9.95
C THR A 133 4.15 8.02 10.06
N LYS A 134 4.61 7.51 11.22
CA LYS A 134 5.99 7.09 11.41
C LYS A 134 6.36 5.91 10.51
N SER A 135 5.45 4.96 10.33
CA SER A 135 5.69 3.78 9.50
C SER A 135 5.74 4.15 8.02
N MET A 136 4.82 5.02 7.56
CA MET A 136 4.83 5.62 6.24
C MET A 136 6.12 6.42 5.99
N LYS A 137 6.57 7.25 6.95
CA LYS A 137 7.85 7.99 6.89
C LYS A 137 9.04 7.06 6.74
N ASN A 138 9.12 6.03 7.58
CA ASN A 138 10.22 5.06 7.55
C ASN A 138 10.25 4.29 6.22
N LEU A 139 9.09 3.87 5.71
CA LEU A 139 9.05 3.17 4.45
C LEU A 139 9.34 4.11 3.28
N ASN A 140 8.76 5.31 3.24
CA ASN A 140 9.04 6.30 2.21
C ASN A 140 10.53 6.62 2.15
N LYS A 141 11.23 6.69 3.29
CA LYS A 141 12.70 6.85 3.33
C LYS A 141 13.43 5.69 2.65
N VAL A 142 12.97 4.45 2.87
CA VAL A 142 13.55 3.27 2.21
C VAL A 142 13.26 3.28 0.71
N ILE A 143 12.01 3.53 0.32
CA ILE A 143 11.60 3.56 -1.07
C ILE A 143 12.32 4.69 -1.82
N LEU A 144 12.40 5.91 -1.26
CA LEU A 144 13.15 7.05 -1.82
C LEU A 144 14.65 6.76 -1.98
N GLY A 145 15.22 5.98 -1.06
CA GLY A 145 16.66 5.69 -1.07
C GLY A 145 17.10 4.69 -2.14
N PHE A 146 16.18 3.84 -2.64
CA PHE A 146 16.55 2.71 -3.48
C PHE A 146 15.72 2.56 -4.76
N MET A 147 14.50 3.11 -4.83
CA MET A 147 13.55 2.82 -5.92
C MET A 147 13.32 4.03 -6.84
N SER A 148 13.14 3.75 -8.14
CA SER A 148 12.76 4.74 -9.15
C SER A 148 11.41 5.39 -8.86
N ASP A 149 11.21 6.63 -9.33
CA ASP A 149 9.99 7.42 -9.16
C ASP A 149 8.73 6.66 -9.58
N ASP A 150 8.80 5.94 -10.71
CA ASP A 150 7.71 5.14 -11.24
C ASP A 150 7.33 4.00 -10.28
N SER A 151 8.31 3.25 -9.79
CA SER A 151 8.08 2.18 -8.82
C SER A 151 7.48 2.71 -7.51
N ARG A 152 7.88 3.92 -7.06
CA ARG A 152 7.27 4.55 -5.89
C ARG A 152 5.82 4.94 -6.14
N ASN A 153 5.54 5.53 -7.30
CA ASN A 153 4.20 5.93 -7.71
C ASN A 153 3.25 4.72 -7.72
N ILE A 154 3.71 3.58 -8.22
CA ILE A 154 2.90 2.34 -8.23
C ILE A 154 2.59 1.89 -6.81
N ILE A 155 3.56 1.85 -5.90
CA ILE A 155 3.33 1.47 -4.50
C ILE A 155 2.33 2.43 -3.87
N LEU A 156 2.59 3.73 -3.93
CA LEU A 156 1.74 4.73 -3.30
C LEU A 156 0.31 4.64 -3.83
N LYS A 157 0.11 4.62 -5.16
CA LYS A 157 -1.21 4.46 -5.78
C LYS A 157 -1.92 3.15 -5.41
N GLY A 158 -1.18 2.08 -5.15
CA GLY A 158 -1.77 0.80 -4.73
C GLY A 158 -2.14 0.73 -3.25
N VAL A 159 -1.48 1.50 -2.39
CA VAL A 159 -1.72 1.52 -0.95
C VAL A 159 -2.95 2.35 -0.60
N PHE A 160 -3.13 3.51 -1.24
CA PHE A 160 -4.19 4.45 -0.86
C PHE A 160 -5.60 3.88 -0.97
N PRO A 161 -5.99 3.19 -2.05
CA PRO A 161 -7.32 2.58 -2.13
C PRO A 161 -7.58 1.57 -1.01
N GLN A 162 -6.59 0.71 -0.72
CA GLN A 162 -6.69 -0.25 0.38
C GLN A 162 -6.72 0.45 1.75
N PHE A 163 -6.05 1.59 1.88
CA PHE A 163 -6.12 2.39 3.10
C PHE A 163 -7.51 3.00 3.28
N ILE A 164 -8.14 3.49 2.20
CA ILE A 164 -9.51 4.00 2.21
C ILE A 164 -10.45 2.88 2.66
N GLU A 165 -10.41 1.73 2.00
CA GLU A 165 -11.28 0.58 2.30
C GLU A 165 -11.21 0.13 3.77
N GLU A 166 -10.02 0.11 4.37
CA GLU A 166 -9.87 -0.27 5.78
C GLU A 166 -10.38 0.81 6.75
N ILE A 167 -10.33 2.09 6.37
CA ILE A 167 -10.97 3.16 7.15
C ILE A 167 -12.48 3.07 7.02
N GLU A 168 -13.01 2.85 5.81
CA GLU A 168 -14.46 2.71 5.56
C GLU A 168 -15.04 1.60 6.43
N ARG A 169 -14.43 0.41 6.36
CA ARG A 169 -14.83 -0.72 7.21
C ARG A 169 -14.79 -0.39 8.70
N PHE A 170 -13.76 0.32 9.15
CA PHE A 170 -13.68 0.75 10.55
C PHE A 170 -14.82 1.71 10.92
N VAL A 171 -15.19 2.62 10.02
CA VAL A 171 -16.25 3.61 10.26
C VAL A 171 -17.62 2.95 10.34
N GLU A 172 -17.92 2.08 9.38
CA GLU A 172 -19.16 1.30 9.34
C GLU A 172 -19.35 0.54 10.66
N THR A 173 -18.35 -0.24 11.08
CA THR A 173 -18.44 -1.09 12.27
C THR A 173 -18.52 -0.33 13.60
N HIS A 174 -17.89 0.85 13.74
CA HIS A 174 -17.69 1.48 15.06
C HIS A 174 -18.33 2.84 15.25
N PHE A 175 -18.85 3.46 14.20
CA PHE A 175 -19.52 4.76 14.30
C PHE A 175 -20.95 4.72 13.81
N ILE A 176 -21.21 3.98 12.72
CA ILE A 176 -22.55 3.84 12.15
C ILE A 176 -23.34 2.80 12.95
N GLU A 177 -22.86 1.55 13.02
CA GLU A 177 -23.54 0.48 13.78
C GLU A 177 -23.72 0.83 15.27
N ASP A 178 -22.78 1.58 15.85
CA ASP A 178 -22.78 1.99 17.26
C ASP A 178 -23.49 3.33 17.52
N ASN A 179 -24.03 4.02 16.50
CA ASN A 179 -24.66 5.36 16.60
C ASN A 179 -23.81 6.40 17.36
N ASN A 180 -22.51 6.49 17.07
CA ASN A 180 -21.54 7.35 17.79
C ASN A 180 -21.12 8.59 16.99
N ASP A 181 -22.07 9.49 16.73
CA ASP A 181 -21.87 10.72 15.94
C ASP A 181 -20.77 11.64 16.49
N GLU A 182 -20.66 11.75 17.81
CA GLU A 182 -19.70 12.63 18.45
C GLU A 182 -18.27 12.07 18.36
N GLY A 183 -18.11 10.76 18.55
CA GLY A 183 -16.84 10.07 18.29
C GLY A 183 -16.42 10.20 16.83
N PHE A 184 -17.38 10.11 15.90
CA PHE A 184 -17.11 10.25 14.47
C PHE A 184 -16.61 11.64 14.08
N LYS A 185 -17.18 12.72 14.65
CA LYS A 185 -16.67 14.09 14.42
C LYS A 185 -15.22 14.24 14.82
N ILE A 186 -14.82 13.65 15.94
CA ILE A 186 -13.44 13.68 16.44
C ILE A 186 -12.54 12.86 15.52
N PHE A 187 -12.97 11.65 15.14
CA PHE A 187 -12.25 10.79 14.21
C PHE A 187 -12.02 11.48 12.86
N LYS A 188 -13.00 12.24 12.36
CA LYS A 188 -12.88 13.03 11.12
C LYS A 188 -11.82 14.13 11.21
N GLN A 189 -11.64 14.75 12.39
CA GLN A 189 -10.56 15.73 12.61
C GLN A 189 -9.19 15.06 12.64
N ASP A 190 -9.10 13.88 13.25
CA ASP A 190 -7.89 13.07 13.28
C ASP A 190 -7.49 12.61 11.86
N LEU A 191 -8.44 12.15 11.05
CA LEU A 191 -8.18 11.77 9.67
C LEU A 191 -7.71 12.96 8.80
N LYS A 192 -8.20 14.18 9.05
CA LYS A 192 -7.67 15.41 8.41
C LYS A 192 -6.20 15.65 8.76
N PHE A 193 -5.81 15.41 10.02
CA PHE A 193 -4.42 15.53 10.42
C PHE A 193 -3.54 14.49 9.70
N LEU A 194 -4.02 13.25 9.63
CA LEU A 194 -3.33 12.17 8.94
C LEU A 194 -3.19 12.43 7.43
N ASP A 195 -4.20 13.01 6.80
CA ASP A 195 -4.14 13.43 5.40
C ASP A 195 -3.02 14.44 5.18
N ASN A 196 -2.96 15.51 5.96
CA ASN A 196 -1.90 16.52 5.83
C ASN A 196 -0.49 15.93 5.98
N GLU A 197 -0.29 15.05 6.97
CA GLU A 197 1.00 14.39 7.18
C GLU A 197 1.39 13.45 6.01
N ILE A 198 0.42 12.79 5.37
CA ILE A 198 0.68 11.90 4.24
C ILE A 198 0.82 12.66 2.93
N PHE A 199 0.08 13.75 2.74
CA PHE A 199 0.16 14.62 1.57
C PHE A 199 1.60 15.12 1.35
N ASP A 200 2.23 15.61 2.43
CA ASP A 200 3.62 16.05 2.42
C ASP A 200 4.60 14.92 2.03
N LEU A 201 4.33 13.70 2.49
CA LEU A 201 5.19 12.54 2.21
C LEU A 201 5.08 12.04 0.77
N THR A 202 3.91 12.19 0.17
CA THR A 202 3.63 11.70 -1.18
C THR A 202 3.82 12.75 -2.26
N LYS A 203 4.27 13.97 -1.93
CA LYS A 203 4.41 15.08 -2.88
C LYS A 203 3.15 15.28 -3.74
N GLY A 204 1.96 15.06 -3.15
CA GLY A 204 0.68 15.20 -3.85
C GLY A 204 0.26 14.03 -4.76
N ILE A 205 0.93 12.88 -4.73
CA ILE A 205 0.50 11.67 -5.46
C ILE A 205 -0.81 11.09 -4.88
N SER A 206 -1.10 11.40 -3.62
CA SER A 206 -2.37 11.10 -2.96
C SER A 206 -2.95 12.37 -2.38
N SER A 207 -4.06 12.82 -2.93
CA SER A 207 -4.87 13.84 -2.28
C SER A 207 -5.77 13.11 -1.28
N GLY A 208 -5.54 13.19 0.03
CA GLY A 208 -6.54 12.71 0.97
C GLY A 208 -7.82 13.54 1.02
N ALA A 209 -7.94 14.53 0.12
CA ALA A 209 -9.22 14.94 -0.44
C ALA A 209 -10.10 13.74 -0.86
N MET A 210 -9.52 12.63 -1.36
CA MET A 210 -10.27 11.39 -1.63
C MET A 210 -10.80 10.74 -0.34
N PHE A 211 -10.01 10.65 0.74
CA PHE A 211 -10.49 10.14 2.03
C PHE A 211 -11.67 10.96 2.54
N ILE A 212 -11.53 12.27 2.56
CA ILE A 212 -12.55 13.18 3.10
C ILE A 212 -13.80 13.21 2.21
N ASN A 213 -13.63 13.20 0.89
CA ASN A 213 -14.76 13.16 -0.03
C ASN A 213 -15.49 11.81 0.05
N LYS A 214 -14.76 10.70 0.19
CA LYS A 214 -15.37 9.38 0.29
C LYS A 214 -16.09 9.16 1.62
N ILE A 215 -15.51 9.64 2.72
CA ILE A 215 -16.19 9.70 4.03
C ILE A 215 -17.44 10.59 3.96
N ARG A 216 -17.42 11.68 3.18
CA ARG A 216 -18.59 12.53 2.95
C ARG A 216 -19.66 11.81 2.11
N GLU A 217 -19.26 11.00 1.12
CA GLU A 217 -20.19 10.16 0.34
C GLU A 217 -20.89 9.13 1.22
N ILE A 218 -20.18 8.46 2.13
CA ILE A 218 -20.78 7.49 3.08
C ILE A 218 -21.82 8.17 3.98
N GLN A 219 -21.57 9.39 4.44
CA GLN A 219 -22.57 10.15 5.20
C GLN A 219 -23.81 10.53 4.38
N GLN A 220 -23.69 10.62 3.06
CA GLN A 220 -24.78 11.06 2.17
C GLN A 220 -25.62 9.88 1.66
N SER A 221 -25.03 8.69 1.48
CA SER A 221 -25.77 7.48 1.09
C SER A 221 -26.71 6.99 2.19
N ASP A 222 -26.28 7.07 3.45
CA ASP A 222 -27.08 6.55 4.57
C ASP A 222 -28.21 7.49 5.00
N LEU A 223 -28.15 8.78 4.61
CA LEU A 223 -29.28 9.71 4.75
C LEU A 223 -30.37 9.42 3.72
N THR A 224 -30.00 9.00 2.51
CA THR A 224 -30.97 8.70 1.45
C THR A 224 -31.66 7.34 1.62
N ASP A 225 -30.99 6.35 2.23
CA ASP A 225 -31.62 5.06 2.53
C ASP A 225 -32.59 5.15 3.72
N PHE A 226 -32.35 6.07 4.67
CA PHE A 226 -33.28 6.32 5.79
C PHE A 226 -34.52 7.14 5.37
N GLU A 227 -34.36 8.08 4.43
CA GLU A 227 -35.49 8.86 3.87
C GLU A 227 -36.38 8.02 2.94
N LEU A 228 -35.86 6.94 2.33
CA LEU A 228 -36.65 6.04 1.48
C LEU A 228 -37.38 4.95 2.29
N GLU A 229 -36.89 4.53 3.45
CA GLU A 229 -37.60 3.61 4.34
C GLU A 229 -38.75 4.28 5.11
N GLU A 230 -38.68 5.60 5.38
CA GLU A 230 -39.78 6.34 6.04
C GLU A 230 -40.95 6.71 5.10
N GLU A 231 -40.77 6.65 3.77
CA GLU A 231 -41.85 6.94 2.79
C GLU A 231 -42.69 5.71 2.37
N GLU A 232 -42.29 4.47 2.72
CA GLU A 232 -43.04 3.25 2.32
C GLU A 232 -44.12 2.78 3.32
N ASP A 233 -44.29 3.44 4.48
CA ASP A 233 -45.22 3.00 5.54
C ASP A 233 -46.56 3.78 5.63
N GLU A 234 -46.87 4.70 4.70
CA GLU A 234 -48.08 5.56 4.77
C GLU A 234 -49.23 5.25 3.79
N ASP A 235 -49.24 4.12 3.07
CA ASP A 235 -50.26 3.85 2.03
C ASP A 235 -51.03 2.52 2.17
N ASP A 236 -51.40 2.12 3.40
CA ASP A 236 -52.29 0.96 3.64
C ASP A 236 -53.35 1.20 4.75
N ASN A 237 -54.07 2.33 4.68
CA ASN A 237 -55.34 2.49 5.40
C ASN A 237 -56.38 3.27 4.57
N GLU A 238 -57.11 2.57 3.71
CA GLU A 238 -58.50 2.92 3.33
C GLU A 238 -59.37 1.66 3.11
#